data_AF-X1NZ02-F1
#
_entry.id   AF-X1NZ02-F1
#
_cell.length_a   1.000
_cell.length_b   1.000
_cell.length_c   1.000
_cell.angle_alpha   90.00
_cell.angle_beta   90.00
_cell.angle_gamma   90.00
#
_symmetry.space_group_name_H-M   'P 1'
#
loop_
_entity.id
_entity.type
_entity.pdbx_description
1 polymer ?
#
loop_
_entity_poly.entity_id
_entity_poly.type
_entity_poly.pdbx_seq_one_letter_code
_entity_poly.pdbx_strand_id
1 'polypeptide(L)'
;MIRHFKKLDWILIITAILLVGIGLLSIYSSSVGKGDFLNFKKQIIFFGGGFFLMLTLSFFDWRELRENPYLILIFYLLCLFGLAGLFFFAPEIRGVKSWYKLGPISLDPIEFTKIILIILLAKYFSMRHIEMYRVRHILLSGAYILFPAILIFLQPDLGSVLILIALWIGVLIISGIKLRHFLMSLDALEYP
;
A
#
# COMPACT_ATOMS: atom_id res chain seq x y z
N MET A 1 27.96 -3.31 7.17
CA MET A 1 27.51 -2.05 6.54
C MET A 1 27.86 -1.97 5.06
N ILE A 2 29.13 -1.91 4.64
CA ILE A 2 29.53 -1.73 3.21
C ILE A 2 29.03 -2.85 2.27
N ARG A 3 29.00 -4.10 2.73
CA ARG A 3 28.43 -5.23 1.95
C ARG A 3 26.91 -5.15 1.76
N HIS A 4 26.19 -4.44 2.63
CA HIS A 4 24.74 -4.28 2.53
C HIS A 4 24.39 -3.28 1.42
N PHE A 5 25.08 -2.15 1.37
CA PHE A 5 24.92 -1.15 0.31
C PHE A 5 25.23 -1.68 -1.09
N LYS A 6 26.14 -2.66 -1.22
CA LYS A 6 26.40 -3.32 -2.52
C LYS A 6 25.28 -4.25 -2.99
N LYS A 7 24.38 -4.68 -2.10
CA LYS A 7 23.22 -5.53 -2.44
C LYS A 7 21.98 -4.72 -2.80
N LEU A 8 22.01 -3.40 -2.60
CA LEU A 8 20.92 -2.53 -3.01
C LEU A 8 20.89 -2.44 -4.54
N ASP A 9 19.68 -2.45 -5.09
CA ASP A 9 19.47 -2.18 -6.50
C ASP A 9 19.68 -0.69 -6.77
N TRP A 10 20.92 -0.33 -7.15
CA TRP A 10 21.31 1.04 -7.43
C TRP A 10 20.57 1.64 -8.62
N ILE A 11 20.14 0.81 -9.59
CA ILE A 11 19.37 1.27 -10.73
C ILE A 11 18.02 1.78 -10.23
N LEU A 12 17.32 0.97 -9.41
CA LEU A 12 16.03 1.36 -8.83
C LEU A 12 16.15 2.63 -7.98
N ILE A 13 17.17 2.72 -7.14
CA ILE A 13 17.39 3.90 -6.28
C ILE A 13 17.65 5.15 -7.12
N ILE A 14 18.54 5.08 -8.12
CA ILE A 14 18.87 6.23 -8.97
C ILE A 14 17.63 6.66 -9.77
N THR A 15 16.88 5.72 -10.36
CA THR A 15 15.65 6.03 -11.09
C THR A 15 14.61 6.70 -10.18
N ALA A 16 14.44 6.22 -8.95
CA ALA A 16 13.55 6.84 -7.97
C ALA A 16 13.99 8.26 -7.61
N ILE A 17 15.29 8.49 -7.37
CA ILE A 17 15.85 9.82 -7.08
C ILE A 17 15.62 10.78 -8.25
N LEU A 18 15.83 10.33 -9.50
CA LEU A 18 15.58 11.14 -10.69
C LEU A 18 14.11 11.52 -10.81
N LEU A 19 13.18 10.59 -10.57
CA LEU A 19 11.75 10.87 -10.56
C LEU A 19 11.38 11.91 -9.49
N VAL A 20 11.94 11.80 -8.28
CA VAL A 20 11.75 12.82 -7.25
C VAL A 20 12.34 14.17 -7.68
N GLY A 21 13.51 14.18 -8.32
CA GLY A 21 14.14 15.38 -8.85
C GLY A 21 13.24 16.12 -9.84
N ILE A 22 12.61 15.40 -10.77
CA ILE A 22 11.62 15.97 -11.70
C ILE A 22 10.43 16.56 -10.93
N GLY A 23 9.88 15.82 -9.95
CA GLY A 23 8.80 16.32 -9.11
C GLY A 23 9.15 17.57 -8.32
N LEU A 24 10.37 17.64 -7.77
CA LEU A 24 10.89 18.82 -7.06
C LEU A 24 11.01 20.02 -7.99
N LEU A 25 11.49 19.83 -9.22
CA LEU A 25 11.55 20.90 -10.22
C LEU A 25 10.15 21.43 -10.56
N SER A 26 9.16 20.54 -10.70
CA SER A 26 7.76 20.95 -10.92
C SER A 26 7.20 21.76 -9.75
N ILE A 27 7.44 21.34 -8.51
CA ILE A 27 6.99 22.07 -7.32
C ILE A 27 7.73 23.41 -7.19
N TYR A 28 9.02 23.45 -7.48
CA TYR A 28 9.81 24.68 -7.50
C TYR A 28 9.26 25.69 -8.49
N SER A 29 8.99 25.27 -9.74
CA SER A 29 8.40 26.11 -10.78
C SER A 29 7.06 26.72 -10.35
N SER A 30 6.17 25.89 -9.76
CA SER A 30 4.90 26.36 -9.20
C SER A 30 5.07 27.33 -8.03
N SER A 31 6.08 27.10 -7.19
CA SER A 31 6.39 27.94 -6.02
C SER A 31 6.90 29.33 -6.43
N VAL A 32 7.75 29.40 -7.47
CA VAL A 32 8.22 30.67 -8.04
C VAL A 32 7.03 31.49 -8.56
N GLY A 33 6.09 30.86 -9.26
CA GLY A 33 4.90 31.54 -9.76
C GLY A 33 3.97 32.10 -8.67
N LYS A 34 3.99 31.53 -7.46
CA LYS A 34 3.16 31.98 -6.31
C LYS A 34 3.91 32.84 -5.29
N GLY A 35 5.24 32.92 -5.37
CA GLY A 35 6.08 33.56 -4.35
C GLY A 35 6.13 32.83 -3.00
N ASP A 36 5.59 31.60 -2.91
CA ASP A 36 5.55 30.79 -1.69
C ASP A 36 6.30 29.47 -1.88
N PHE A 37 7.42 29.33 -1.18
CA PHE A 37 8.30 28.16 -1.22
C PHE A 37 8.04 27.14 -0.11
N LEU A 38 7.00 27.33 0.70
CA LEU A 38 6.70 26.46 1.83
C LEU A 38 6.46 25.00 1.39
N ASN A 39 5.75 24.78 0.28
CA ASN A 39 5.53 23.43 -0.26
C ASN A 39 6.82 22.78 -0.78
N PHE A 40 7.69 23.57 -1.41
CA PHE A 40 9.01 23.09 -1.85
C PHE A 40 9.88 22.66 -0.67
N LYS A 41 9.97 23.48 0.39
CA LYS A 41 10.70 23.14 1.61
C LYS A 41 10.15 21.89 2.28
N LYS A 42 8.82 21.78 2.39
CA LYS A 42 8.17 20.56 2.91
C LYS A 42 8.55 19.33 2.10
N GLN A 43 8.50 19.41 0.76
CA GLN A 43 8.85 18.28 -0.10
C GLN A 43 10.28 17.79 0.11
N ILE A 44 11.26 18.70 0.26
CA ILE A 44 12.66 18.34 0.55
C ILE A 44 12.76 17.62 1.90
N ILE A 45 12.10 18.13 2.93
CA ILE A 45 12.13 17.53 4.29
C ILE A 45 11.50 16.14 4.26
N PHE A 46 10.32 15.98 3.63
CA PHE A 46 9.65 14.69 3.52
C PHE A 46 10.44 13.69 2.67
N PHE A 47 11.09 14.14 1.60
CA PHE A 47 11.98 13.29 0.82
C PHE A 47 13.18 12.81 1.65
N GLY A 48 13.86 13.72 2.37
CA GLY A 48 14.97 13.37 3.25
C GLY A 48 14.56 12.37 4.34
N GLY A 49 13.41 12.62 4.99
CA GLY A 49 12.85 11.72 6.00
C GLY A 49 12.45 10.35 5.42
N GLY A 50 11.78 10.32 4.28
CA GLY A 50 11.40 9.08 3.59
C GLY A 50 12.60 8.27 3.09
N PHE A 51 13.63 8.95 2.57
CA PHE A 51 14.86 8.30 2.14
C PHE A 51 15.64 7.71 3.32
N PHE A 52 15.73 8.44 4.43
CA PHE A 52 16.30 7.93 5.67
C PHE A 52 15.51 6.73 6.22
N LEU A 53 14.18 6.80 6.20
CA LEU A 53 13.30 5.71 6.61
C LEU A 53 13.47 4.47 5.72
N MET A 54 13.60 4.65 4.40
CA MET A 54 13.93 3.56 3.47
C MET A 54 15.26 2.89 3.82
N LEU A 55 16.32 3.68 4.08
CA LEU A 55 17.63 3.13 4.45
C LEU A 55 17.57 2.36 5.76
N THR A 56 16.90 2.89 6.78
CA THR A 56 16.77 2.21 8.08
C THR A 56 15.95 0.92 7.98
N LEU A 57 14.82 0.93 7.26
CA LEU A 57 14.02 -0.27 7.01
C LEU A 57 14.75 -1.31 6.14
N SER A 58 15.69 -0.89 5.30
CA SER A 58 16.53 -1.82 4.53
C SER A 58 17.44 -2.67 5.42
N PHE A 59 17.81 -2.20 6.61
CA PHE A 59 18.58 -2.98 7.58
C PHE A 59 17.72 -3.94 8.42
N PHE A 60 16.39 -3.81 8.37
CA PHE A 60 15.50 -4.67 9.13
C PHE A 60 15.43 -6.07 8.53
N ASP A 61 15.47 -7.10 9.39
CA ASP A 61 15.34 -8.49 8.93
C ASP A 61 13.85 -8.82 8.72
N TRP A 62 13.45 -8.89 7.45
CA TRP A 62 12.08 -9.22 7.05
C TRP A 62 11.72 -10.69 7.26
N ARG A 63 12.67 -11.54 7.69
CA ARG A 63 12.44 -12.96 7.93
C ARG A 63 11.41 -13.22 9.01
N GLU A 64 11.43 -12.45 10.10
CA GLU A 64 10.45 -12.58 11.19
C GLU A 64 9.01 -12.34 10.72
N LEU A 65 8.81 -11.33 9.86
CA LEU A 65 7.50 -11.04 9.26
C LEU A 65 7.08 -12.18 8.31
N ARG A 66 8.02 -12.75 7.55
CA ARG A 66 7.75 -13.88 6.66
C ARG A 66 7.41 -15.15 7.43
N GLU A 67 8.07 -15.43 8.54
CA GLU A 67 7.92 -16.68 9.30
C GLU A 67 6.70 -16.65 10.22
N ASN A 68 6.41 -15.53 10.88
CA ASN A 68 5.33 -15.46 11.86
C ASN A 68 3.99 -14.98 11.26
N PRO A 69 2.99 -15.86 11.02
CA PRO A 69 1.71 -15.47 10.43
C PRO A 69 0.88 -14.59 11.37
N TYR A 70 1.01 -14.76 12.68
CA TYR A 70 0.28 -13.96 13.66
C TYR A 70 0.71 -12.49 13.62
N LEU A 71 2.00 -12.23 13.41
CA LEU A 71 2.55 -10.88 13.34
C LEU A 71 1.98 -10.10 12.16
N ILE A 72 1.88 -10.72 10.98
CA ILE A 72 1.22 -10.12 9.81
C ILE A 72 -0.26 -9.81 10.11
N LEU A 73 -0.95 -10.74 10.78
CA LEU A 73 -2.37 -10.61 11.11
C LEU A 73 -2.61 -9.48 12.12
N ILE A 74 -1.71 -9.30 13.10
CA ILE A 74 -1.73 -8.17 14.04
C ILE A 74 -1.57 -6.85 13.28
N PHE A 75 -0.60 -6.73 12.36
CA PHE A 75 -0.44 -5.51 11.57
C PHE A 75 -1.64 -5.24 10.66
N TYR A 76 -2.24 -6.29 10.09
CA TYR A 76 -3.45 -6.17 9.30
C TYR A 76 -4.62 -5.61 10.14
N LEU A 77 -4.84 -6.14 11.34
CA LEU A 77 -5.86 -5.64 12.26
C LEU A 77 -5.56 -4.20 12.70
N LEU A 78 -4.31 -3.86 12.99
CA LEU A 78 -3.91 -2.49 13.30
C LEU A 78 -4.21 -1.53 12.14
N CYS A 79 -3.98 -1.95 10.90
CA CYS A 79 -4.34 -1.16 9.71
C CYS A 79 -5.86 -0.98 9.60
N LEU A 80 -6.66 -2.03 9.85
CA LEU A 80 -8.12 -1.93 9.87
C LEU A 80 -8.62 -0.98 10.97
N PHE A 81 -8.07 -1.07 12.17
CA PHE A 81 -8.38 -0.12 13.25
C PHE A 81 -7.94 1.30 12.88
N GLY A 82 -6.78 1.45 12.24
CA GLY A 82 -6.31 2.73 11.71
C GLY A 82 -7.26 3.31 10.66
N LEU A 83 -7.78 2.50 9.75
CA LEU A 83 -8.78 2.94 8.77
C LEU A 83 -10.13 3.27 9.45
N ALA A 84 -10.58 2.43 10.38
CA ALA A 84 -11.83 2.67 11.12
C ALA A 84 -11.75 3.91 12.03
N GLY A 85 -10.58 4.22 12.58
CA GLY A 85 -10.40 5.43 13.40
C GLY A 85 -10.56 6.73 12.60
N LEU A 86 -10.40 6.70 11.27
CA LEU A 86 -10.55 7.89 10.42
C LEU A 86 -11.97 8.45 10.49
N PHE A 87 -12.99 7.60 10.69
CA PHE A 87 -14.38 8.06 10.83
C PHE A 87 -14.57 9.02 12.01
N PHE A 88 -13.79 8.83 13.08
CA PHE A 88 -13.93 9.56 14.34
C PHE A 88 -12.92 10.70 14.47
N PHE A 89 -11.67 10.48 14.06
CA PHE A 89 -10.58 11.41 14.36
C PHE A 89 -10.01 12.14 13.13
N ALA A 90 -10.36 11.75 11.91
CA ALA A 90 -9.85 12.43 10.71
C ALA A 90 -10.71 13.64 10.35
N PRO A 91 -10.10 14.81 10.11
CA PRO A 91 -10.80 15.95 9.54
C PRO A 91 -11.20 15.67 8.10
N GLU A 92 -12.36 16.18 7.72
CA GLU A 92 -12.85 16.11 6.35
C GLU A 92 -12.11 17.13 5.47
N ILE A 93 -11.51 16.67 4.38
CA ILE A 93 -10.80 17.50 3.40
C ILE A 93 -11.38 17.20 2.03
N ARG A 94 -12.06 18.18 1.42
CA ARG A 94 -12.71 18.02 0.10
C ARG A 94 -13.69 16.83 0.06
N GLY A 95 -14.45 16.64 1.14
CA GLY A 95 -15.43 15.55 1.23
C GLY A 95 -14.85 14.19 1.62
N VAL A 96 -13.52 14.09 1.86
CA VAL A 96 -12.83 12.81 2.12
C VAL A 96 -12.18 12.82 3.50
N LYS A 97 -12.29 11.70 4.22
CA LYS A 97 -11.69 11.48 5.55
C LYS A 97 -10.57 10.42 5.48
N SER A 98 -9.43 10.76 4.87
CA SER A 98 -8.30 9.83 4.68
C SER A 98 -7.06 10.13 5.52
N TRP A 99 -6.94 11.31 6.13
CA TRP A 99 -5.70 11.75 6.77
C TRP A 99 -5.84 12.03 8.26
N TYR A 100 -4.99 11.39 9.08
CA TYR A 100 -4.75 11.85 10.45
C TYR A 100 -3.82 13.07 10.43
N LYS A 101 -4.33 14.23 10.87
CA LYS A 101 -3.52 15.45 10.97
C LYS A 101 -2.87 15.55 12.34
N LEU A 102 -1.54 15.44 12.36
CA LEU A 102 -0.69 15.58 13.54
C LEU A 102 0.20 16.82 13.36
N GLY A 103 -0.40 18.01 13.52
CA GLY A 103 0.28 19.28 13.30
C GLY A 103 0.80 19.42 11.85
N PRO A 104 2.13 19.54 11.63
CA PRO A 104 2.69 19.68 10.28
C PRO A 104 2.73 18.36 9.50
N ILE A 105 2.51 17.22 10.15
CA ILE A 105 2.56 15.89 9.55
C ILE A 105 1.13 15.39 9.33
N SER A 106 0.92 14.70 8.21
CA SER A 106 -0.33 14.00 7.94
C SER A 106 0.01 12.54 7.64
N LEU A 107 -0.70 11.62 8.28
CA LEU A 107 -0.51 10.18 8.11
C LEU A 107 -1.76 9.59 7.48
N ASP A 108 -1.56 8.85 6.40
CA ASP A 108 -2.60 8.11 5.71
C ASP A 108 -2.45 6.61 6.00
N PRO A 109 -3.40 5.99 6.73
CA PRO A 109 -3.38 4.55 7.03
C PRO A 109 -3.42 3.65 5.79
N ILE A 110 -3.94 4.12 4.65
CA ILE A 110 -4.07 3.27 3.45
C ILE A 110 -2.71 2.88 2.87
N GLU A 111 -1.71 3.75 3.01
CA GLU A 111 -0.35 3.49 2.53
C GLU A 111 0.26 2.28 3.24
N PHE A 112 0.08 2.19 4.56
CA PHE A 112 0.50 1.04 5.36
C PHE A 112 -0.33 -0.21 5.03
N THR A 113 -1.64 -0.03 4.85
CA THR A 113 -2.58 -1.12 4.54
C THR A 113 -2.20 -1.82 3.23
N LYS A 114 -1.84 -1.06 2.18
CA LYS A 114 -1.39 -1.62 0.89
C LYS A 114 -0.18 -2.55 1.06
N ILE A 115 0.82 -2.12 1.83
CA ILE A 115 2.05 -2.91 2.06
C ILE A 115 1.71 -4.20 2.82
N ILE A 116 0.95 -4.10 3.90
CA ILE A 116 0.57 -5.27 4.71
C ILE A 116 -0.30 -6.25 3.92
N LEU A 117 -1.23 -5.76 3.09
CA LEU A 117 -2.04 -6.61 2.22
C LEU A 117 -1.19 -7.39 1.21
N ILE A 118 -0.20 -6.74 0.58
CA ILE A 118 0.70 -7.44 -0.36
C ILE A 118 1.43 -8.57 0.37
N ILE A 119 1.97 -8.31 1.56
CA ILE A 119 2.72 -9.31 2.34
C ILE A 119 1.79 -10.45 2.81
N LEU A 120 0.61 -10.12 3.30
CA LEU A 120 -0.39 -11.08 3.75
C LEU A 120 -0.83 -12.00 2.61
N LEU A 121 -1.17 -11.43 1.46
CA LEU A 121 -1.62 -12.20 0.30
C LEU A 121 -0.47 -13.02 -0.30
N ALA A 122 0.73 -12.46 -0.41
CA ALA A 122 1.91 -13.20 -0.87
C ALA A 122 2.18 -14.43 0.00
N LYS A 123 2.09 -14.29 1.34
CA LYS A 123 2.24 -15.43 2.26
C LYS A 123 1.09 -16.42 2.13
N TYR A 124 -0.14 -15.93 2.06
CA TYR A 124 -1.34 -16.76 1.92
C TYR A 124 -1.26 -17.68 0.69
N PHE A 125 -0.89 -17.11 -0.46
CA PHE A 125 -0.71 -17.88 -1.68
C PHE A 125 0.53 -18.78 -1.59
N SER A 126 1.69 -18.28 -1.13
CA SER A 126 2.93 -19.08 -1.05
C SER A 126 2.79 -20.38 -0.23
N MET A 127 1.97 -20.42 0.82
CA MET A 127 1.78 -21.63 1.64
C MET A 127 0.80 -22.66 1.04
N ARG A 128 -0.01 -22.29 0.05
CA ARG A 128 -1.15 -23.09 -0.44
C ARG A 128 -0.96 -23.65 -1.86
N HIS A 129 0.29 -23.78 -2.31
CA HIS A 129 0.70 -24.17 -3.68
C HIS A 129 -0.03 -25.37 -4.31
N ILE A 130 -0.62 -26.27 -3.52
CA ILE A 130 -1.22 -27.53 -4.00
C ILE A 130 -2.74 -27.43 -4.23
N GLU A 131 -3.45 -26.41 -3.72
CA GLU A 131 -4.91 -26.23 -3.90
C GLU A 131 -5.34 -24.85 -4.43
N MET A 132 -4.40 -24.00 -4.90
CA MET A 132 -4.66 -22.61 -5.34
C MET A 132 -5.79 -22.42 -6.36
N TYR A 133 -6.17 -23.46 -7.10
CA TYR A 133 -7.24 -23.41 -8.11
C TYR A 133 -8.65 -23.50 -7.54
N ARG A 134 -8.82 -23.76 -6.23
CA ARG A 134 -10.15 -23.84 -5.63
C ARG A 134 -10.70 -22.42 -5.43
N VAL A 135 -11.90 -22.14 -5.96
CA VAL A 135 -12.62 -20.85 -5.87
C VAL A 135 -12.62 -20.27 -4.45
N ARG A 136 -12.63 -21.14 -3.43
CA ARG A 136 -12.52 -20.76 -2.02
C ARG A 136 -11.30 -19.88 -1.69
N HIS A 137 -10.15 -20.11 -2.32
CA HIS A 137 -8.93 -19.32 -2.10
C HIS A 137 -9.02 -17.92 -2.70
N ILE A 138 -9.66 -17.80 -3.86
CA ILE A 138 -9.96 -16.52 -4.48
C ILE A 138 -10.92 -15.74 -3.57
N LEU A 139 -12.02 -16.35 -3.13
CA LEU A 139 -12.98 -15.72 -2.23
C LEU A 139 -12.36 -15.28 -0.90
N LEU A 140 -11.53 -16.12 -0.28
CA LEU A 140 -10.82 -15.77 0.97
C LEU A 140 -9.83 -14.62 0.76
N SER A 141 -9.07 -14.62 -0.35
CA SER A 141 -8.17 -13.50 -0.67
C SER A 141 -8.93 -12.20 -0.94
N GLY A 142 -10.09 -12.29 -1.60
CA GLY A 142 -11.00 -11.18 -1.82
C GLY A 142 -11.54 -10.64 -0.51
N ALA A 143 -11.87 -11.50 0.45
CA ALA A 143 -12.33 -11.08 1.78
C ALA A 143 -11.30 -10.18 2.49
N TYR A 144 -10.01 -10.54 2.47
CA TYR A 144 -8.95 -9.71 3.08
C TYR A 144 -8.87 -8.30 2.50
N ILE A 145 -9.21 -8.12 1.22
CA ILE A 145 -9.23 -6.81 0.56
C ILE A 145 -10.58 -6.11 0.68
N LEU A 146 -11.67 -6.87 0.76
CA LEU A 146 -13.01 -6.34 0.87
C LEU A 146 -13.19 -5.52 2.15
N PHE A 147 -12.66 -5.98 3.29
CA PHE A 147 -12.74 -5.24 4.56
C PHE A 147 -12.15 -3.82 4.48
N PRO A 148 -10.87 -3.62 4.10
CA PRO A 148 -10.33 -2.27 3.97
C PRO A 148 -11.00 -1.49 2.83
N ALA A 149 -11.35 -2.15 1.70
CA ALA A 149 -12.04 -1.48 0.60
C ALA A 149 -13.40 -0.89 1.01
N ILE A 150 -14.18 -1.60 1.81
CA ILE A 150 -15.46 -1.09 2.34
C ILE A 150 -15.22 0.12 3.24
N LEU A 151 -14.25 0.05 4.16
CA LEU A 151 -13.94 1.17 5.05
C LEU A 151 -13.55 2.43 4.27
N ILE A 152 -12.77 2.28 3.20
CA ILE A 152 -12.30 3.41 2.37
C ILE A 152 -13.42 3.93 1.46
N PHE A 153 -14.26 3.04 0.93
CA PHE A 153 -15.43 3.43 0.15
C PHE A 153 -16.38 4.32 0.96
N LEU A 154 -16.54 4.01 2.24
CA LEU A 154 -17.30 4.81 3.19
C LEU A 154 -16.61 6.14 3.58
N GLN A 155 -15.33 6.34 3.23
CA GLN A 155 -14.57 7.59 3.39
C GLN A 155 -14.57 8.47 2.12
N PRO A 156 -15.58 8.30 1.26
CA PRO A 156 -15.61 8.72 -0.15
C PRO A 156 -14.31 8.73 -0.98
N ASP A 157 -13.35 7.83 -0.74
CA ASP A 157 -12.10 7.76 -1.51
C ASP A 157 -12.10 6.61 -2.53
N LEU A 158 -12.73 6.86 -3.69
CA LEU A 158 -12.81 5.86 -4.77
C LEU A 158 -11.44 5.54 -5.39
N GLY A 159 -10.50 6.50 -5.40
CA GLY A 159 -9.18 6.29 -5.97
C GLY A 159 -8.42 5.20 -5.20
N SER A 160 -8.44 5.29 -3.88
CA SER A 160 -7.82 4.30 -2.99
C SER A 160 -8.49 2.93 -3.09
N VAL A 161 -9.83 2.87 -3.24
CA VAL A 161 -10.55 1.60 -3.46
C VAL A 161 -10.09 0.93 -4.76
N LEU A 162 -10.00 1.68 -5.86
CA LEU A 162 -9.55 1.14 -7.15
C LEU A 162 -8.11 0.63 -7.08
N ILE A 163 -7.23 1.32 -6.35
CA ILE A 163 -5.85 0.87 -6.13
C ILE A 163 -5.83 -0.46 -5.37
N LEU A 164 -6.66 -0.64 -4.33
CA LEU A 164 -6.73 -1.92 -3.61
C LEU A 164 -7.24 -3.07 -4.49
N ILE A 165 -8.23 -2.80 -5.34
CA ILE A 165 -8.74 -3.80 -6.29
C ILE A 165 -7.66 -4.15 -7.32
N ALA A 166 -6.96 -3.16 -7.87
CA ALA A 166 -5.86 -3.39 -8.81
C ALA A 166 -4.73 -4.19 -8.16
N LEU A 167 -4.40 -3.89 -6.89
CA LEU A 167 -3.42 -4.63 -6.10
C LEU A 167 -3.85 -6.10 -5.94
N TRP A 168 -5.10 -6.36 -5.61
CA TRP A 168 -5.63 -7.72 -5.50
C TRP A 168 -5.47 -8.51 -6.80
N ILE A 169 -5.93 -7.94 -7.91
CA ILE A 169 -5.86 -8.55 -9.24
C ILE A 169 -4.41 -8.81 -9.62
N GLY A 170 -3.51 -7.85 -9.36
CA GLY A 170 -2.08 -8.01 -9.60
C GLY A 170 -1.50 -9.22 -8.86
N VAL A 171 -1.81 -9.36 -7.56
CA VAL A 171 -1.34 -10.51 -6.77
C VAL A 171 -1.94 -11.83 -7.27
N LEU A 172 -3.22 -11.86 -7.65
CA LEU A 172 -3.86 -13.05 -8.21
C LEU A 172 -3.17 -13.52 -9.50
N ILE A 173 -2.88 -12.59 -10.42
CA ILE A 173 -2.20 -12.90 -11.69
C ILE A 173 -0.80 -13.46 -11.42
N ILE A 174 -0.03 -12.81 -10.53
CA ILE A 174 1.33 -13.22 -10.18
C ILE A 174 1.33 -14.59 -9.49
N SER A 175 0.29 -14.89 -8.70
CA SER A 175 0.17 -16.19 -8.01
C SER A 175 -0.09 -17.38 -8.94
N GLY A 176 -0.27 -17.15 -10.25
CA GLY A 176 -0.51 -18.21 -11.23
C GLY A 176 -1.96 -18.68 -11.32
N ILE A 177 -2.88 -18.03 -10.60
CA ILE A 177 -4.32 -18.25 -10.76
C ILE A 177 -4.72 -17.69 -12.13
N LYS A 178 -5.00 -18.58 -13.09
CA LYS A 178 -5.44 -18.16 -14.43
C LYS A 178 -6.73 -17.35 -14.28
N LEU A 179 -6.71 -16.10 -14.75
CA LEU A 179 -7.85 -15.17 -14.71
C LEU A 179 -9.15 -15.76 -15.31
N ARG A 180 -9.02 -16.77 -16.19
CA ARG A 180 -10.16 -17.53 -16.74
C ARG A 180 -10.95 -18.30 -15.68
N HIS A 181 -10.32 -18.82 -14.62
CA HIS A 181 -11.05 -19.46 -13.52
C HIS A 181 -11.79 -18.45 -12.65
N PHE A 182 -11.29 -17.22 -12.56
CA PHE A 182 -11.98 -16.13 -11.88
C PHE A 182 -13.26 -15.74 -12.63
N LEU A 183 -13.16 -15.53 -13.94
CA LEU A 183 -14.32 -15.22 -14.81
C LEU A 183 -15.33 -16.37 -14.83
N MET A 184 -14.88 -17.62 -14.99
CA MET A 184 -15.75 -18.79 -14.92
C MET A 184 -16.41 -18.98 -13.55
N SER A 185 -15.78 -18.53 -12.46
CA SER A 185 -16.38 -18.61 -11.11
C SER A 185 -17.43 -17.54 -10.85
N LEU A 186 -17.35 -16.38 -11.52
CA LEU A 186 -18.40 -15.37 -11.55
C LEU A 186 -19.61 -15.90 -12.32
N ASP A 187 -19.37 -16.47 -13.50
CA ASP A 187 -20.43 -17.10 -14.30
C ASP A 187 -21.09 -18.28 -13.56
N ALA A 188 -20.32 -19.11 -12.84
CA ALA A 188 -20.85 -20.25 -12.09
C ALA A 188 -21.62 -19.87 -10.81
N LEU A 189 -21.50 -18.62 -10.32
CA LEU A 189 -22.32 -18.10 -9.22
C LEU A 189 -23.63 -17.46 -9.71
N GLU A 190 -23.74 -17.18 -11.02
CA GLU A 190 -24.95 -16.63 -11.65
C GLU A 190 -25.96 -17.71 -12.08
N TYR A 191 -25.61 -19.00 -12.03
CA TYR A 191 -26.54 -20.10 -12.28
C TYR A 191 -26.84 -20.88 -10.97
N PRO A 192 -28.05 -20.72 -10.39
CA PRO A 192 -28.50 -21.49 -9.23
C PRO A 192 -28.79 -22.96 -9.56
#